data_AF-A0A2K9LL99-F1
#
_entry.id   AF-A0A2K9LL99-F1
#
_cell.length_a   1.000
_cell.length_b   1.000
_cell.length_c   1.000
_cell.angle_alpha   90.00
_cell.angle_beta   90.00
_cell.angle_gamma   90.00
#
_symmetry.space_group_name_H-M   'P 1'
#
loop_
_entity.id
_entity.type
_entity.pdbx_description
1 polymer ?
#
loop_
_entity_poly.entity_id
_entity_poly.type
_entity_poly.pdbx_seq_one_letter_code
_entity_poly.pdbx_strand_id
1 'polypeptide(L)'
;MMKIPRKNKHWAQEIEKALEASISSLTSLDELSKQSLFKLAVPHVIRNRGLSKKDVPRDLGKDYMAECEQGLKVDPEAIKHYETQFIIAYVDAHREMGLINERKLDEIVEFVLHHHVYTI
;
A
#
# COMPACT_ATOMS: atom_id res chain seq x y z
N MET A 1 -16.97 -8.15 -0.10
CA MET A 1 -16.48 -7.37 -1.25
C MET A 1 -16.86 -5.91 -1.06
N MET A 2 -15.89 -5.00 -1.11
CA MET A 2 -16.08 -3.55 -0.97
C MET A 2 -16.07 -2.88 -2.34
N LYS A 3 -16.92 -1.86 -2.52
CA LYS A 3 -16.92 -1.02 -3.72
C LYS A 3 -15.70 -0.11 -3.72
N ILE A 4 -15.19 0.21 -4.91
CA ILE A 4 -14.15 1.23 -5.08
C ILE A 4 -14.64 2.56 -4.47
N PRO A 5 -13.91 3.18 -3.54
CA PRO A 5 -14.31 4.45 -2.96
C PRO A 5 -14.40 5.56 -4.00
N ARG A 6 -15.45 6.38 -3.92
CA ARG A 6 -15.67 7.53 -4.83
C ARG A 6 -15.04 8.84 -4.34
N LYS A 7 -14.77 8.95 -3.04
CA LYS A 7 -14.25 10.16 -2.38
C LYS A 7 -12.91 9.84 -1.73
N ASN A 8 -11.94 10.75 -1.82
CA ASN A 8 -10.58 10.51 -1.31
C ASN A 8 -10.56 10.29 0.21
N LYS A 9 -11.46 10.94 0.97
CA LYS A 9 -11.61 10.66 2.40
C LYS A 9 -11.93 9.19 2.72
N HIS A 10 -12.68 8.51 1.84
CA HIS A 10 -13.00 7.09 2.04
C HIS A 10 -11.85 6.18 1.59
N TRP A 11 -11.04 6.62 0.62
CA TRP A 11 -9.77 5.95 0.30
C TRP A 11 -8.83 6.01 1.50
N ALA A 12 -8.67 7.18 2.09
CA ALA A 12 -7.82 7.41 3.24
C ALA A 12 -8.20 6.51 4.42
N GLN A 13 -9.49 6.46 4.77
CA GLN A 13 -10.02 5.54 5.79
C GLN A 13 -9.81 4.06 5.47
N GLU A 14 -9.86 3.67 4.19
CA GLU A 14 -9.64 2.27 3.79
C GLU A 14 -8.16 1.90 3.89
N ILE A 15 -7.27 2.80 3.46
CA ILE A 15 -5.81 2.62 3.49
C ILE A 15 -5.32 2.58 4.95
N GLU A 16 -5.80 3.49 5.79
CA GLU A 16 -5.48 3.53 7.22
C GLU A 16 -5.82 2.21 7.91
N LYS A 17 -7.04 1.69 7.70
CA LYS A 17 -7.44 0.38 8.24
C LYS A 17 -6.59 -0.77 7.69
N ALA A 18 -6.19 -0.72 6.42
CA ALA A 18 -5.32 -1.74 5.84
C ALA A 18 -3.91 -1.67 6.44
N LEU A 19 -3.38 -0.48 6.68
CA LEU A 19 -2.09 -0.26 7.31
C LEU A 19 -2.11 -0.72 8.78
N GLU A 20 -3.09 -0.29 9.56
CA GLU A 20 -3.29 -0.70 10.97
C GLU A 20 -3.37 -2.22 11.09
N ALA A 21 -4.17 -2.87 10.23
CA ALA A 21 -4.31 -4.32 10.22
C ALA A 21 -3.00 -5.02 9.85
N SER A 22 -2.20 -4.41 8.96
CA SER A 22 -0.89 -4.95 8.57
C SER A 22 0.10 -4.84 9.72
N ILE A 23 0.19 -3.68 10.36
CA ILE A 23 1.05 -3.44 11.53
C ILE A 23 0.68 -4.39 12.67
N SER A 24 -0.62 -4.53 12.95
CA SER A 24 -1.13 -5.42 13.99
C SER A 24 -0.87 -6.90 13.71
N SER A 25 -0.62 -7.26 12.45
CA SER A 25 -0.29 -8.64 12.06
C SER A 25 1.20 -8.97 12.19
N LEU A 26 2.05 -7.97 12.40
CA LEU A 26 3.48 -8.17 12.61
C LEU A 26 3.77 -8.56 14.06
N THR A 27 4.71 -9.49 14.25
CA THR A 27 5.18 -9.91 15.58
C THR A 27 6.07 -8.87 16.26
N SER A 28 6.69 -7.99 15.47
CA SER A 28 7.57 -6.89 15.89
C SER A 28 7.53 -5.77 14.84
N LEU A 29 7.90 -4.55 15.22
CA LEU A 29 8.13 -3.41 14.31
C LEU A 29 9.62 -3.12 14.13
N ASP A 30 10.41 -4.20 13.99
CA ASP A 30 11.81 -4.09 13.59
C ASP A 30 11.94 -3.70 12.10
N GLU A 31 13.16 -3.41 11.66
CA GLU A 31 13.44 -2.99 10.28
C GLU A 31 12.99 -4.05 9.25
N LEU A 32 13.18 -5.34 9.53
CA LEU A 32 12.80 -6.45 8.66
C LEU A 32 11.28 -6.55 8.48
N SER A 33 10.54 -6.32 9.57
CA SER A 33 9.08 -6.32 9.59
C SER A 33 8.52 -5.09 8.89
N LYS A 34 9.14 -3.92 9.10
CA LYS A 34 8.84 -2.68 8.35
C LYS A 34 9.07 -2.86 6.85
N GLN A 35 10.18 -3.51 6.47
CA GLN A 35 10.47 -3.86 5.08
C GLN A 35 9.43 -4.83 4.47
N SER A 36 8.74 -5.60 5.30
CA SER A 36 7.75 -6.56 4.83
C SER A 36 6.33 -5.99 4.73
N LEU A 37 6.08 -4.77 5.24
CA LEU A 37 4.75 -4.16 5.23
C LEU A 37 4.17 -3.98 3.82
N PHE A 38 4.99 -3.60 2.85
CA PHE A 38 4.54 -3.33 1.47
C PHE A 38 3.96 -4.59 0.81
N LYS A 39 4.46 -5.78 1.16
CA LYS A 39 3.92 -7.07 0.67
C LYS A 39 2.46 -7.26 1.04
N LEU A 40 2.02 -6.63 2.13
CA LEU A 40 0.68 -6.79 2.67
C LEU A 40 -0.34 -5.91 1.93
N ALA A 41 0.11 -4.88 1.21
CA ALA A 41 -0.76 -4.00 0.44
C ALA A 41 -1.59 -4.77 -0.61
N VAL A 42 -0.93 -5.57 -1.46
CA VAL A 42 -1.58 -6.35 -2.52
C VAL A 42 -2.64 -7.33 -1.99
N PRO A 43 -2.36 -8.16 -0.97
CA PRO A 43 -3.37 -8.99 -0.30
C PRO A 43 -4.60 -8.22 0.18
N HIS A 44 -4.42 -7.01 0.73
CA HIS A 44 -5.57 -6.20 1.15
C HIS A 44 -6.42 -5.74 -0.04
N VAL A 45 -5.80 -5.32 -1.16
CA VAL A 45 -6.54 -4.95 -2.38
C VAL A 45 -7.33 -6.15 -2.90
N ILE A 46 -6.68 -7.31 -3.02
CA ILE A 46 -7.33 -8.55 -3.48
C ILE A 46 -8.55 -8.87 -2.61
N ARG A 47 -8.38 -8.87 -1.29
CA ARG A 47 -9.45 -9.14 -0.33
C ARG A 47 -10.58 -8.12 -0.40
N ASN A 48 -10.24 -6.83 -0.39
CA ASN A 48 -11.21 -5.74 -0.36
C ASN A 48 -12.03 -5.69 -1.66
N ARG A 49 -11.39 -6.01 -2.80
CA ARG A 49 -12.04 -5.98 -4.11
C ARG A 49 -12.63 -7.33 -4.53
N GLY A 50 -12.44 -8.38 -3.74
CA GLY A 50 -12.96 -9.72 -4.06
C GLY A 50 -12.30 -10.33 -5.30
N LEU A 51 -11.03 -10.00 -5.52
CA LEU A 51 -10.23 -10.52 -6.62
C LEU A 51 -9.63 -11.89 -6.23
N SER A 52 -9.19 -12.61 -7.23
CA SER A 52 -8.45 -13.86 -7.10
C SER A 52 -7.03 -13.69 -7.64
N LYS A 53 -6.13 -14.64 -7.34
CA LYS A 53 -4.72 -14.56 -7.77
C LYS A 53 -4.56 -14.40 -9.29
N LYS A 54 -5.47 -14.96 -10.09
CA LYS A 54 -5.45 -14.85 -11.56
C LYS A 54 -5.80 -13.45 -12.08
N ASP A 55 -6.42 -12.61 -11.23
CA ASP A 55 -6.80 -11.24 -11.59
C ASP A 55 -5.65 -10.25 -11.33
N VAL A 56 -4.51 -10.74 -10.80
CA VAL A 56 -3.31 -9.95 -10.55
C VAL A 56 -2.35 -10.15 -11.74
N PRO A 57 -2.08 -9.11 -12.56
CA PRO A 57 -1.35 -9.26 -13.82
C PRO A 57 0.14 -9.60 -13.69
N ARG A 58 0.68 -9.64 -12.46
CA ARG A 58 2.09 -9.94 -12.13
C ARG A 58 2.25 -10.28 -10.64
N ASP A 59 3.44 -10.67 -10.20
CA ASP A 59 3.72 -10.85 -8.78
C ASP A 59 4.02 -9.51 -8.11
N LEU A 60 3.02 -8.61 -8.07
CA LEU A 60 3.14 -7.24 -7.57
C LEU A 60 3.81 -7.15 -6.20
N GLY A 61 3.52 -8.12 -5.32
CA GLY A 61 4.11 -8.16 -3.99
C GLY A 61 5.63 -8.38 -4.01
N LYS A 62 6.17 -9.11 -5.00
CA LYS A 62 7.61 -9.25 -5.21
C LYS A 62 8.22 -8.02 -5.88
N ASP A 63 7.52 -7.42 -6.84
CA ASP A 63 8.00 -6.23 -7.55
C ASP A 63 8.20 -5.05 -6.57
N TYR A 64 7.20 -4.74 -5.75
CA TYR A 64 7.31 -3.70 -4.71
C TYR A 64 8.38 -3.98 -3.67
N MET A 65 8.61 -5.25 -3.38
CA MET A 65 9.69 -5.70 -2.51
C MET A 65 11.07 -5.39 -3.11
N ALA A 66 11.28 -5.75 -4.38
CA ALA A 66 12.53 -5.50 -5.07
C ALA A 66 12.82 -4.00 -5.18
N GLU A 67 11.79 -3.19 -5.47
CA GLU A 67 11.89 -1.74 -5.50
C GLU A 67 12.24 -1.16 -4.13
N CYS A 68 11.61 -1.65 -3.06
CA CYS A 68 11.93 -1.21 -1.70
C CYS A 68 13.36 -1.60 -1.29
N GLU A 69 13.76 -2.86 -1.51
CA GLU A 69 15.12 -3.32 -1.23
C GLU A 69 16.17 -2.51 -1.99
N GLN A 70 15.87 -2.14 -3.25
CA GLN A 70 16.74 -1.28 -4.04
C GLN A 70 16.77 0.15 -3.50
N GLY A 71 15.62 0.71 -3.12
CA GLY A 71 15.50 2.01 -2.49
C GLY A 71 16.32 2.09 -1.20
N LEU A 72 16.24 1.07 -0.35
CA LEU A 72 16.96 1.00 0.92
C LEU A 72 18.47 0.85 0.76
N LYS A 73 18.95 0.28 -0.36
CA LYS A 73 20.38 0.28 -0.69
C LYS A 73 20.90 1.67 -1.05
N VAL A 74 20.05 2.52 -1.63
CA VAL A 74 20.39 3.89 -2.02
C VAL A 74 20.24 4.84 -0.84
N ASP A 75 19.13 4.72 -0.11
CA ASP A 75 18.79 5.51 1.06
C ASP A 75 18.26 4.58 2.18
N PRO A 76 19.13 4.15 3.11
CA PRO A 76 18.73 3.34 4.25
C PRO A 76 17.68 4.03 5.12
N GLU A 77 17.64 5.37 5.15
CA GLU A 77 16.70 6.14 5.97
C GLU A 77 15.26 6.06 5.43
N ALA A 78 15.08 5.64 4.17
CA ALA A 78 13.77 5.41 3.58
C ALA A 78 12.95 4.37 4.37
N ILE A 79 13.59 3.52 5.19
CA ILE A 79 12.90 2.59 6.10
C ILE A 79 12.02 3.31 7.11
N LYS A 80 12.33 4.56 7.46
CA LYS A 80 11.52 5.39 8.38
C LYS A 80 10.19 5.80 7.75
N HIS A 81 10.05 5.68 6.43
CA HIS A 81 8.88 6.06 5.65
C HIS A 81 8.07 4.84 5.18
N TYR A 82 8.16 3.71 5.89
CA TYR A 82 7.50 2.45 5.50
C TYR A 82 5.97 2.58 5.35
N GLU A 83 5.34 3.48 6.10
CA GLU A 83 3.90 3.76 6.00
C GLU A 83 3.55 4.46 4.69
N THR A 84 4.36 5.46 4.31
CA THR A 84 4.25 6.16 3.02
C THR A 84 4.36 5.17 1.85
N GLN A 85 5.34 4.28 1.93
CA GLN A 85 5.55 3.25 0.91
C GLN A 85 4.38 2.25 0.85
N PHE A 86 3.81 1.85 2.00
CA PHE A 86 2.62 1.01 2.04
C PHE A 86 1.42 1.66 1.33
N ILE A 87 1.18 2.95 1.57
CA ILE A 87 0.08 3.71 0.95
C ILE A 87 0.23 3.72 -0.57
N ILE A 88 1.44 4.04 -1.04
CA ILE A 88 1.75 4.08 -2.48
C ILE A 88 1.50 2.69 -3.09
N ALA A 89 2.06 1.63 -2.50
CA ALA A 89 1.87 0.26 -2.99
C ALA A 89 0.39 -0.17 -2.99
N TYR A 90 -0.39 0.27 -1.99
CA TYR A 90 -1.82 -0.04 -1.90
C TYR A 90 -2.62 0.60 -3.03
N VAL A 91 -2.36 1.88 -3.32
CA VAL A 91 -3.06 2.59 -4.40
C VAL A 91 -2.55 2.13 -5.77
N ASP A 92 -1.25 1.93 -5.93
CA ASP A 92 -0.67 1.42 -7.18
C ASP A 92 -1.17 0.02 -7.53
N ALA A 93 -1.34 -0.86 -6.54
CA ALA A 93 -1.97 -2.16 -6.77
C ALA A 93 -3.38 -2.06 -7.39
N HIS A 94 -4.15 -1.01 -7.09
CA HIS A 94 -5.43 -0.77 -7.76
C HIS A 94 -5.26 -0.35 -9.22
N ARG A 95 -4.24 0.48 -9.51
CA ARG A 95 -3.93 0.94 -10.86
C ARG A 95 -3.47 -0.24 -11.73
N GLU A 96 -2.58 -1.06 -11.18
CA GLU A 96 -2.07 -2.26 -11.84
C GLU A 96 -3.15 -3.30 -12.12
N MET A 97 -4.15 -3.42 -11.24
CA MET A 97 -5.33 -4.28 -11.46
C MET A 97 -6.39 -3.64 -12.37
N GLY A 98 -6.13 -2.47 -12.96
CA GLY A 98 -7.07 -1.76 -13.84
C GLY A 98 -8.31 -1.22 -13.14
N LEU A 99 -8.30 -1.11 -11.81
CA LEU A 99 -9.43 -0.63 -11.01
C LEU A 99 -9.53 0.90 -10.98
N ILE A 100 -8.40 1.57 -11.12
CA ILE A 100 -8.28 3.02 -11.24
C ILE A 100 -7.26 3.36 -12.33
N ASN A 101 -7.26 4.62 -12.79
CA ASN A 101 -6.23 5.12 -13.68
C ASN A 101 -5.16 5.90 -12.91
N GLU A 102 -4.05 6.19 -13.58
CA GLU A 102 -2.90 6.91 -13.04
C GLU A 102 -3.26 8.27 -12.44
N ARG A 103 -4.06 9.08 -13.16
CA ARG A 103 -4.54 10.36 -12.62
C ARG A 103 -5.26 10.20 -11.28
N LYS A 104 -6.04 9.12 -11.12
CA LYS A 104 -6.76 8.87 -9.87
C LYS A 104 -5.84 8.38 -8.75
N LEU A 105 -4.79 7.64 -9.09
CA LEU A 105 -3.73 7.26 -8.15
C LEU A 105 -3.09 8.52 -7.56
N ASP A 106 -2.64 9.44 -8.41
CA ASP A 106 -1.99 10.69 -7.97
C ASP A 106 -2.91 11.49 -7.03
N GLU A 107 -4.17 11.66 -7.44
CA GLU A 107 -5.18 12.37 -6.64
C GLU A 107 -5.41 11.74 -5.26
N ILE A 108 -5.38 10.41 -5.17
CA ILE A 108 -5.55 9.69 -3.90
C ILE A 108 -4.28 9.83 -3.06
N VAL A 109 -3.11 9.57 -3.63
CA VAL A 109 -1.83 9.59 -2.92
C VAL A 109 -1.57 11.00 -2.38
N GLU A 110 -1.71 12.04 -3.20
CA GLU A 110 -1.55 13.44 -2.77
C GLU A 110 -2.51 13.77 -1.62
N PHE A 111 -3.79 13.40 -1.75
CA PHE A 111 -4.76 13.66 -0.70
C PHE A 111 -4.37 12.95 0.61
N VAL A 112 -4.03 11.66 0.54
CA VAL A 112 -3.76 10.83 1.72
C VAL A 112 -2.50 11.30 2.42
N LEU A 113 -1.41 11.55 1.69
CA LEU A 113 -0.14 11.99 2.29
C LEU A 113 -0.22 13.41 2.89
N HIS A 114 -1.06 14.29 2.34
CA HIS A 114 -1.25 15.64 2.91
C HIS A 114 -2.24 15.69 4.09
N HIS A 115 -3.17 14.73 4.20
CA HIS A 115 -4.23 14.77 5.22
C HIS A 115 -4.06 13.74 6.33
N HIS A 116 -3.27 12.68 6.12
CA HIS A 116 -2.89 11.75 7.19
C HIS A 116 -1.44 12.03 7.60
N VAL A 117 -1.31 12.80 8.68
CA VAL A 117 -0.07 12.80 9.48
C VAL A 117 -0.08 11.48 10.24
N TYR A 118 0.58 10.47 9.69
CA TYR A 118 0.73 9.19 10.39
C TYR A 118 1.49 9.45 11.69
N THR A 119 0.76 9.36 12.80
CA THR A 119 1.29 9.46 14.15
C THR A 119 1.21 8.04 14.70
N ILE A 120 2.27 7.27 14.51
CA ILE A 120 2.47 5.99 15.21
C ILE A 120 3.75 6.10 16.03
#